data_AF-A0A962WD72-F1
#
_entry.id   AF-A0A962WD72-F1
#
_cell.length_a   1.000
_cell.length_b   1.000
_cell.length_c   1.000
_cell.angle_alpha   90.00
_cell.angle_beta   90.00
_cell.angle_gamma   90.00
#
_symmetry.space_group_name_H-M   'P 1'
#
loop_
_entity.id
_entity.type
_entity.pdbx_description
1 polymer ?
#
loop_
_entity_poly.entity_id
_entity_poly.type
_entity_poly.pdbx_seq_one_letter_code
_entity_poly.pdbx_strand_id
1 'polypeptide(L)' 'SVQFAEFNAISSIGGFAFGLSQLMFAYIVISTIRGGKKATDQVWDGADGLEWTLPSPPPYHSFTQAPEVK' A
#
# COMPACT_ATOMS: atom_id res chain seq x y z
N SER A 1 -9.04 -10.47 -40.28
CA SER A 1 -8.19 -11.39 -39.51
C SER A 1 -8.87 -11.66 -38.17
N VAL A 2 -9.31 -12.90 -37.92
CA VAL A 2 -9.94 -13.33 -36.65
C VAL A 2 -8.97 -14.05 -35.72
N GLN A 3 -7.71 -14.20 -36.13
CA GLN A 3 -6.69 -15.05 -35.50
C GLN A 3 -6.42 -14.74 -34.01
N PHE A 4 -6.70 -13.50 -33.56
CA PHE A 4 -6.46 -13.07 -32.18
C PHE A 4 -7.74 -12.63 -31.45
N ALA A 5 -8.92 -12.88 -32.00
CA ALA A 5 -10.18 -12.44 -31.39
C ALA A 5 -10.35 -12.95 -29.95
N GLU A 6 -10.03 -14.21 -29.70
CA GLU A 6 -10.07 -14.83 -28.37
C GLU A 6 -9.10 -14.17 -27.39
N PHE A 7 -7.84 -13.95 -27.81
CA PHE A 7 -6.84 -13.28 -26.97
C PHE A 7 -7.20 -11.83 -26.66
N ASN A 8 -7.79 -11.11 -27.62
CA ASN A 8 -8.30 -9.76 -27.42
C ASN A 8 -9.49 -9.74 -26.44
N ALA A 9 -10.37 -10.75 -26.49
CA ALA A 9 -11.48 -10.90 -25.55
C ALA A 9 -10.97 -11.15 -24.11
N ILE A 10 -10.02 -12.07 -23.94
CA ILE A 10 -9.35 -12.31 -22.65
C ILE A 10 -8.69 -11.04 -22.13
N SER A 11 -7.97 -10.32 -23.00
CA SER A 11 -7.30 -9.07 -22.64
C SER A 11 -8.31 -8.00 -22.20
N SER A 12 -9.46 -7.92 -22.87
CA SER A 12 -10.54 -7.00 -22.51
C SER A 12 -11.13 -7.32 -21.13
N ILE A 13 -11.38 -8.60 -20.85
CA ILE A 13 -11.84 -9.05 -19.52
C ILE A 13 -10.82 -8.68 -18.45
N GLY A 14 -9.53 -8.93 -18.69
CA GLY A 14 -8.44 -8.53 -17.80
C GLY A 14 -8.40 -7.01 -17.57
N GLY A 15 -8.60 -6.22 -18.63
CA GLY A 15 -8.69 -4.77 -18.55
C GLY A 15 -9.83 -4.27 -17.67
N PHE A 16 -11.03 -4.85 -17.80
CA PHE A 16 -12.16 -4.51 -16.93
C PHE A 16 -11.94 -4.94 -15.48
N ALA A 17 -11.37 -6.13 -15.25
CA ALA A 17 -11.03 -6.60 -13.91
C ALA A 17 -9.99 -5.68 -13.25
N PHE A 18 -8.99 -5.24 -14.01
CA PHE A 18 -8.01 -4.25 -13.56
C PHE A 18 -8.67 -2.89 -13.27
N GLY A 19 -9.59 -2.41 -14.12
CA GLY A 19 -10.35 -1.19 -13.84
C GLY A 19 -11.15 -1.27 -12.54
N LEU A 20 -11.82 -2.40 -12.29
CA LEU A 20 -12.56 -2.64 -11.04
C LEU A 20 -11.63 -2.68 -9.81
N SER A 21 -10.42 -3.24 -9.94
CA SER A 21 -9.46 -3.27 -8.83
C SER A 21 -8.99 -1.88 -8.43
N GLN A 22 -8.92 -0.92 -9.36
CA GLN A 22 -8.64 0.48 -9.03
C GLN A 22 -9.74 1.12 -8.18
N LEU A 23 -11.02 0.83 -8.46
CA LEU A 23 -12.13 1.30 -7.63
C LEU A 23 -12.07 0.70 -6.22
N MET A 24 -11.73 -0.60 -6.12
CA MET A 24 -11.54 -1.26 -4.83
C MET A 24 -10.36 -0.64 -4.05
N PHE A 25 -9.25 -0.35 -4.73
CA PHE A 25 -8.09 0.33 -4.12
C PHE A 25 -8.47 1.72 -3.58
N ALA A 26 -9.17 2.54 -4.37
CA ALA A 26 -9.63 3.85 -3.94
C ALA A 26 -10.58 3.75 -2.73
N TYR A 27 -11.50 2.78 -2.73
CA TYR A 27 -12.37 2.52 -1.59
C TYR A 27 -11.58 2.17 -0.32
N ILE A 28 -10.56 1.30 -0.41
CA ILE A 28 -9.70 0.92 0.72
C ILE A 28 -8.97 2.16 1.26
N VAL A 29 -8.36 2.97 0.39
CA VAL A 29 -7.67 4.21 0.78
C VAL A 29 -8.61 5.19 1.48
N ILE A 30 -9.81 5.41 0.94
CA ILE A 30 -10.80 6.29 1.57
C ILE A 30 -11.23 5.73 2.93
N SER A 31 -11.44 4.41 3.03
CA SER A 31 -11.81 3.76 4.27
C SER A 31 -10.72 3.90 5.34
N THR A 32 -9.44 3.74 4.99
CA THR A 32 -8.31 3.86 5.94
C THR A 32 -8.05 5.30 6.37
N ILE A 33 -8.27 6.29 5.50
CA ILE A 33 -8.21 7.70 5.86
C ILE A 33 -9.33 8.08 6.84
N ARG A 34 -10.55 7.58 6.61
CA ARG A 34 -11.72 7.94 7.41
C ARG A 34 -11.77 7.28 8.79
N GLY A 35 -11.00 6.22 9.01
CA GLY A 35 -10.92 5.57 10.31
C GLY A 35 -10.36 4.15 10.25
N GLY A 36 -10.47 3.45 11.38
CA GLY A 36 -9.95 2.09 11.54
C GLY A 36 -9.08 1.96 12.80
N LYS A 37 -8.41 0.81 12.92
CA LYS A 37 -7.44 0.60 13.99
C LYS A 37 -6.21 1.46 13.70
N LYS A 38 -5.69 2.14 14.73
CA LYS A 38 -4.43 2.86 14.61
C LYS A 38 -3.31 1.87 14.31
N ALA A 39 -2.39 2.28 13.44
CA ALA A 39 -1.17 1.55 13.17
C ALA A 39 -0.33 1.44 14.46
N THR A 40 0.34 0.32 14.63
CA THR A 40 1.49 0.21 15.54
C THR A 40 2.69 0.94 14.94
N ASP A 41 3.75 1.10 15.72
CA ASP A 41 4.99 1.74 15.24
C ASP A 41 5.69 0.84 14.19
N GLN A 42 5.64 -0.48 14.39
CA GLN A 42 6.10 -1.51 13.46
C GLN A 42 4.89 -2.31 12.95
N VAL A 43 4.42 -2.03 11.73
CA VAL A 43 3.19 -2.65 11.18
C VAL A 43 3.42 -3.87 10.30
N TRP A 44 4.66 -4.08 9.82
CA TRP A 44 5.00 -5.19 8.94
C TRP A 44 5.88 -6.22 9.67
N ASP A 45 5.68 -7.48 9.33
CA ASP A 45 6.56 -8.54 9.79
C ASP A 45 7.94 -8.40 9.12
N GLY A 46 9.01 -8.43 9.92
CA GLY A 46 10.38 -8.23 9.43
C GLY A 46 10.71 -6.78 9.06
N ALA A 47 9.93 -5.82 9.56
CA ALA A 47 10.25 -4.40 9.44
C ALA A 47 11.46 -4.05 10.32
N ASP A 48 12.65 -4.10 9.74
CA ASP A 48 13.91 -3.71 10.38
C ASP A 48 14.38 -2.37 9.81
N GLY A 49 14.91 -1.49 10.66
CA GLY A 49 15.33 -0.15 10.27
C GLY A 49 15.04 0.90 11.34
N LEU A 50 15.68 2.06 11.22
CA LEU A 50 15.52 3.16 12.18
C LEU A 50 14.13 3.79 12.09
N GLU A 51 13.50 3.77 10.92
CA GLU A 51 12.14 4.27 10.70
C GLU A 51 11.10 3.54 11.55
N TRP A 52 11.35 2.28 11.91
CA TRP A 52 10.46 1.45 12.75
C TRP A 52 10.69 1.65 14.25
N THR A 53 11.66 2.50 14.63
CA THR A 53 11.86 2.95 16.02
C THR A 53 11.10 4.24 16.32
N LEU A 54 10.51 4.87 15.30
CA LEU A 54 9.72 6.08 15.43
C LEU A 54 8.24 5.75 15.66
N PRO A 55 7.49 6.59 16.41
CA PRO A 55 6.08 6.37 16.63
C PRO A 55 5.26 6.61 15.35
N SER A 56 4.06 6.03 15.28
CA SER A 56 3.07 6.30 14.21
C SER A 56 1.90 7.15 14.74
N PRO A 57 1.72 8.41 14.28
CA PRO A 57 2.43 9.10 13.20
C PRO A 57 3.81 9.60 13.61
N PRO A 58 4.73 9.78 12.64
CA PRO A 58 6.08 10.22 12.92
C PRO A 58 6.11 11.64 13.51
N PRO A 59 7.05 11.91 14.45
CA PRO A 59 7.23 13.25 15.00
C PRO A 59 7.82 14.20 13.96
N TYR A 60 7.72 15.51 14.20
CA TYR A 60 8.29 16.55 13.31
C TYR A 60 9.82 16.43 13.17
N HIS A 61 10.52 16.07 14.25
CA HIS A 61 11.94 15.76 14.24
C HIS A 61 12.14 14.29 14.59
N SER A 62 12.81 13.53 13.72
CA SER A 62 12.97 12.07 13.88
C SER A 62 13.84 11.72 15.10
N PHE A 63 15.07 12.24 15.16
CA PHE A 63 16.03 11.88 16.20
C PHE A 63 16.71 13.12 16.76
N THR A 64 16.68 13.29 18.08
CA THR A 64 17.43 14.34 18.78
C THR A 64 18.89 13.94 19.01
N GLN A 65 19.13 12.66 19.23
CA GLN A 65 20.46 12.06 19.36
C GLN A 65 20.67 11.07 18.21
N ALA A 66 21.88 11.01 17.67
CA ALA A 66 22.19 10.11 16.57
C ALA A 66 21.96 8.65 17.01
N PRO A 67 21.13 7.86 16.30
CA PRO A 67 20.91 6.47 16.64
C PRO A 67 22.13 5.63 16.25
N GLU A 68 22.40 4.60 17.03
CA GLU A 68 23.43 3.60 16.68
C GLU A 68 22.86 2.60 15.67
N VAL A 69 23.55 2.45 14.54
CA VAL A 69 23.24 1.42 13.55
C VAL A 69 23.95 0.14 13.98
N LYS A 70 23.20 -0.96 14.09
CA LYS A 70 23.74 -2.29 14.37
C LYS A 70 24.05 -3.05 13.09
#